data_AF-A0A7C5X070-F1
#
_entry.id   AF-A0A7C5X070-F1
#
_cell.length_a   1.000
_cell.length_b   1.000
_cell.length_c   1.000
_cell.angle_alpha   90.00
_cell.angle_beta   90.00
_cell.angle_gamma   90.00
#
_symmetry.space_group_name_H-M   'P 1'
#
loop_
_entity.id
_entity.type
_entity.pdbx_description
1 polymer ?
#
loop_
_entity_poly.entity_id
_entity_poly.type
_entity_poly.pdbx_seq_one_letter_code
_entity_poly.pdbx_strand_id
1 'polypeptide(L)'
;TQKGRYVVDAIVNATGLFADRISEMAGVPFPPLVPRRGEYILLDEPAGNLVRSVLFPTPNPITKGILVIPTVDGGLLLGPTAEDLSPTDKEATETTAQGISQVIRGAQKLVPKIPLTQALKTFAGLRPEPENGDFVVGPSNARGFYQAGGMRSPGLTAAPAIAQFLAHEVIAPDLALKKKSTFKPKRERIPHAAELSEEEWEKLIREDPRWGRIVCFCNTVTESEVVDAILRGARTLDGVKFRTRAGFGRCQGSFCTPKIMAILARELGLSPEKITLRGHGSELISGKVRP
;
A
#
# COMPACT_ATOMS: atom_id res chain seq x y z
N THR A 1 18.54 -0.03 -15.52
CA THR A 1 18.26 0.64 -14.23
C THR A 1 19.54 1.31 -13.75
N GLN A 2 19.48 2.19 -12.75
CA GLN A 2 20.70 2.76 -12.12
C GLN A 2 21.61 1.68 -11.47
N LYS A 3 21.09 0.46 -11.25
CA LYS A 3 21.83 -0.67 -10.67
C LYS A 3 22.45 -1.62 -11.70
N GLY A 4 22.20 -1.39 -12.99
CA GLY A 4 22.71 -2.25 -14.06
C GLY A 4 21.74 -2.46 -15.23
N ARG A 5 22.26 -3.15 -16.24
CA ARG A 5 21.54 -3.58 -17.45
C ARG A 5 21.05 -5.01 -17.26
N TYR A 6 19.76 -5.22 -17.52
CA TYR A 6 19.11 -6.52 -17.48
C TYR A 6 18.55 -6.81 -18.86
N VAL A 7 18.83 -8.00 -19.40
CA VAL A 7 18.28 -8.46 -20.67
C VAL A 7 17.06 -9.31 -20.36
N VAL A 8 15.93 -8.99 -20.98
CA VAL A 8 14.63 -9.65 -20.77
C VAL A 8 13.90 -9.76 -22.10
N ASP A 9 13.04 -10.77 -22.22
CA ASP A 9 12.21 -10.99 -23.42
C ASP A 9 10.93 -10.13 -23.43
N ALA A 10 10.43 -9.77 -22.23
CA ALA A 10 9.22 -8.97 -22.04
C ALA A 10 9.42 -7.90 -20.95
N ILE A 11 8.81 -6.74 -21.16
CA ILE A 11 8.67 -5.66 -20.19
C ILE A 11 7.19 -5.32 -20.05
N VAL A 12 6.64 -5.39 -18.84
CA VAL A 12 5.28 -4.92 -18.53
C VAL A 12 5.37 -3.61 -17.76
N ASN A 13 4.89 -2.53 -18.36
CA ASN A 13 4.79 -1.23 -17.72
C ASN A 13 3.55 -1.17 -16.81
N ALA A 14 3.76 -1.38 -15.52
CA ALA A 14 2.75 -1.33 -14.47
C ALA A 14 3.08 -0.24 -13.42
N THR A 15 3.64 0.90 -13.84
CA THR A 15 4.21 1.91 -12.92
C THR A 15 3.22 2.99 -12.48
N GLY A 16 1.92 2.67 -12.45
CA GLY A 16 0.88 3.57 -11.92
C GLY A 16 0.89 4.96 -12.56
N LEU A 17 1.02 6.01 -11.73
CA LEU A 17 1.09 7.42 -12.16
C LEU A 17 2.21 7.75 -13.14
N PHE A 18 3.25 6.92 -13.19
CA PHE A 18 4.41 7.15 -14.04
C PHE A 18 4.38 6.30 -15.32
N ALA A 19 3.27 5.61 -15.61
CA ALA A 19 3.19 4.74 -16.79
C ALA A 19 3.40 5.52 -18.10
N ASP A 20 2.94 6.77 -18.19
CA ASP A 20 3.22 7.67 -19.32
C ASP A 20 4.71 7.97 -19.46
N ARG A 21 5.39 8.35 -18.37
CA ARG A 21 6.84 8.62 -18.35
C ARG A 21 7.66 7.40 -18.77
N ILE A 22 7.31 6.21 -18.28
CA ILE A 22 8.02 4.97 -18.65
C ILE A 22 7.76 4.61 -20.12
N SER A 23 6.58 4.91 -20.66
CA SER A 23 6.28 4.72 -22.07
C SER A 23 7.06 5.68 -22.96
N GLU A 24 7.16 6.95 -22.57
CA GLU A 24 7.97 7.96 -23.25
C GLU A 24 9.45 7.54 -23.31
N MET A 25 10.00 7.03 -22.20
CA MET A 25 11.36 6.47 -22.16
C MET A 25 11.58 5.30 -23.13
N ALA A 26 10.52 4.57 -23.46
CA ALA A 26 10.53 3.48 -24.43
C ALA A 26 10.21 3.92 -25.87
N GLY A 27 9.94 5.21 -26.10
CA GLY A 27 9.52 5.74 -27.41
C GLY A 27 8.12 5.30 -27.82
N VAL A 28 7.25 5.00 -26.86
CA VAL A 28 5.91 4.46 -27.07
C VAL A 28 4.85 5.51 -26.68
N PRO A 29 3.83 5.75 -27.53
CA PRO A 29 2.71 6.63 -27.17
C PRO A 29 1.96 6.13 -25.94
N PHE A 30 1.61 7.05 -25.05
CA PHE A 30 0.77 6.78 -23.88
C PHE A 30 -0.02 8.05 -23.51
N PRO A 31 -1.33 7.97 -23.21
CA PRO A 31 -2.11 9.14 -22.80
C PRO A 31 -1.54 9.81 -21.55
N PRO A 32 -1.40 11.15 -21.51
CA PRO A 32 -0.94 11.85 -20.32
C PRO A 32 -1.76 11.45 -19.09
N LEU A 33 -1.07 11.23 -17.96
CA LEU A 33 -1.71 10.91 -16.69
C LEU A 33 -1.74 12.13 -15.78
N VAL A 34 -2.95 12.52 -15.39
CA VAL A 34 -3.18 13.53 -14.37
C VAL A 34 -3.37 12.86 -13.01
N PRO A 35 -2.67 13.27 -11.94
CA PRO A 35 -2.92 12.75 -10.61
C PRO A 35 -4.24 13.29 -10.06
N ARG A 36 -5.12 12.38 -9.64
CA ARG A 36 -6.32 12.72 -8.86
C ARG A 36 -6.14 12.33 -7.41
N ARG A 37 -6.07 13.32 -6.52
CA ARG A 37 -5.88 13.14 -5.08
C ARG A 37 -7.18 12.79 -4.38
N GLY A 38 -7.10 11.78 -3.52
CA GLY A 38 -8.12 11.45 -2.54
C GLY A 38 -7.55 11.45 -1.13
N GLU A 39 -8.07 12.32 -0.29
CA GLU A 39 -7.68 12.45 1.12
C GLU A 39 -8.64 11.70 2.03
N TYR A 40 -8.10 11.16 3.12
CA TYR A 40 -8.81 10.28 4.03
C TYR A 40 -8.51 10.61 5.49
N ILE A 41 -9.45 10.24 6.36
CA ILE A 41 -9.26 10.16 7.81
C ILE A 41 -9.55 8.71 8.22
N LEU A 42 -8.62 8.08 8.92
CA LEU A 42 -8.83 6.78 9.53
C LEU A 42 -9.15 6.98 11.02
N LEU A 43 -10.30 6.49 11.46
CA LEU A 43 -10.71 6.42 12.86
C LEU A 43 -10.41 5.04 13.43
N ASP A 44 -10.07 5.00 14.71
CA ASP A 44 -9.74 3.77 15.42
C ASP A 44 -10.95 2.88 15.72
N GLU A 45 -10.69 1.65 16.18
CA GLU A 45 -11.67 0.61 16.52
C GLU A 45 -12.86 1.08 17.39
N PRO A 46 -12.71 1.96 18.41
CA PRO A 46 -13.86 2.43 19.19
C PRO A 46 -14.94 3.15 18.35
N ALA A 47 -14.57 3.68 17.18
CA ALA A 47 -15.52 4.27 16.24
C ALA A 47 -16.20 3.23 15.34
N GLY A 48 -15.65 2.01 15.23
CA GLY A 48 -16.04 0.96 14.29
C GLY A 48 -17.50 0.57 14.31
N ASN A 49 -18.05 0.42 15.51
CA ASN A 49 -19.43 -0.06 15.70
C ASN A 49 -20.50 0.98 15.34
N LEU A 50 -20.10 2.20 14.96
CA LEU A 50 -21.03 3.26 14.57
C LEU A 50 -21.76 2.96 13.27
N VAL A 51 -21.13 2.21 12.35
CA VAL A 51 -21.74 1.75 11.09
C VAL A 51 -21.35 0.31 10.79
N ARG A 52 -22.27 -0.48 10.25
CA ARG A 52 -22.03 -1.89 9.87
C ARG A 52 -21.89 -2.12 8.37
N SER A 53 -22.15 -1.08 7.58
CA SER A 53 -22.15 -1.13 6.11
C SER A 53 -21.45 0.10 5.55
N VAL A 54 -20.96 0.00 4.32
CA VAL A 54 -20.43 1.15 3.59
C VAL A 54 -21.56 2.13 3.31
N LEU A 55 -21.42 3.36 3.80
CA LEU A 55 -22.40 4.42 3.57
C LEU A 55 -21.96 5.30 2.40
N PHE A 56 -22.87 5.46 1.44
CA PHE A 56 -22.72 6.35 0.30
C PHE A 56 -23.65 7.55 0.47
N PRO A 57 -23.21 8.77 0.13
CA PRO A 57 -24.15 9.84 -0.17
C PRO A 57 -24.84 9.55 -1.51
N THR A 58 -25.94 10.26 -1.78
CA THR A 58 -26.53 10.25 -3.12
C THR A 58 -25.47 10.68 -4.14
N PRO A 59 -25.10 9.81 -5.09
CA PRO A 59 -24.02 10.11 -6.02
C PRO A 59 -24.43 11.23 -6.97
N ASN A 60 -23.43 11.95 -7.48
CA ASN A 60 -23.60 12.87 -8.60
C ASN A 60 -22.73 12.39 -9.79
N PRO A 61 -22.88 12.98 -10.99
CA PRO A 61 -22.11 12.56 -12.17
C PRO A 61 -20.58 12.66 -12.02
N ILE A 62 -20.09 13.47 -11.08
CA ILE A 62 -18.66 13.76 -10.90
C ILE A 62 -18.03 12.81 -9.87
N THR A 63 -18.76 12.48 -8.81
CA THR A 63 -18.23 11.70 -7.69
C THR A 63 -19.32 10.92 -6.94
N LYS A 64 -18.90 9.78 -6.38
CA LYS A 64 -19.67 9.03 -5.37
C LYS A 64 -19.69 9.74 -4.01
N GLY A 65 -19.00 10.87 -3.88
CA GLY A 65 -18.93 11.68 -2.67
C GLY A 65 -17.96 11.14 -1.62
N ILE A 66 -18.08 11.67 -0.40
CA ILE A 66 -17.34 11.18 0.78
C ILE A 66 -18.13 10.02 1.39
N LEU A 67 -17.46 8.89 1.62
CA LEU A 67 -18.04 7.70 2.22
C LEU A 67 -17.66 7.60 3.70
N VAL A 68 -18.43 6.79 4.43
CA VAL A 68 -18.04 6.23 5.73
C VAL A 68 -17.96 4.71 5.58
N ILE A 69 -16.77 4.16 5.73
CA ILE A 69 -16.45 2.78 5.37
C ILE A 69 -15.99 2.03 6.63
N PRO A 70 -16.70 0.99 7.10
CA PRO A 70 -16.14 0.09 8.10
C PRO A 70 -14.93 -0.65 7.52
N THR A 71 -13.82 -0.66 8.25
CA THR A 71 -12.59 -1.32 7.81
C THR A 71 -12.53 -2.75 8.35
N VAL A 72 -11.75 -3.61 7.68
CA VAL A 72 -11.49 -4.98 8.13
C VAL A 72 -10.78 -5.03 9.49
N ASP A 73 -10.23 -3.89 9.91
CA ASP A 73 -9.46 -3.71 11.14
C ASP A 73 -10.30 -3.16 12.29
N GLY A 74 -11.62 -3.13 12.12
CA GLY A 74 -12.56 -2.65 13.13
C GLY A 74 -12.66 -1.12 13.23
N GLY A 75 -11.79 -0.34 12.60
CA GLY A 75 -11.91 1.13 12.53
C GLY A 75 -12.88 1.62 11.43
N LEU A 76 -13.01 2.94 11.29
CA LEU A 76 -13.75 3.58 10.18
C LEU A 76 -12.84 4.39 9.28
N LEU A 77 -13.00 4.25 7.96
CA LEU A 77 -12.34 5.09 6.96
C LEU A 77 -13.33 6.13 6.42
N LEU A 78 -12.95 7.40 6.50
CA LEU A 78 -13.71 8.54 5.98
C LEU A 78 -13.02 9.07 4.73
N GLY A 79 -13.77 9.29 3.65
CA GLY A 79 -13.22 9.81 2.40
C GLY A 79 -13.73 9.07 1.16
N PRO A 80 -13.08 9.23 0.01
CA PRO A 80 -12.04 10.24 -0.27
C PRO A 80 -12.60 11.57 -0.75
N THR A 81 -11.77 12.61 -0.72
CA THR A 81 -11.92 13.76 -1.64
C THR A 81 -11.63 13.35 -3.10
N ALA A 82 -11.88 14.26 -4.04
CA ALA A 82 -11.54 14.07 -5.45
C ALA A 82 -11.06 15.41 -6.02
N GLU A 83 -9.75 15.63 -5.93
CA GLU A 83 -9.08 16.84 -6.41
C GLU A 83 -8.18 16.47 -7.58
N ASP A 84 -8.35 17.15 -8.71
CA ASP A 84 -7.47 17.02 -9.87
C ASP A 84 -6.26 17.95 -9.67
N LEU A 85 -5.05 17.39 -9.74
CA LEU A 85 -3.80 18.12 -9.53
C LEU A 85 -3.11 18.43 -10.88
N SER A 86 -2.01 19.19 -10.84
CA SER A 86 -1.17 19.38 -12.02
C SER A 86 -0.60 18.03 -12.50
N PRO A 87 -0.41 17.81 -13.82
CA PRO A 87 0.28 16.63 -14.35
C PRO A 87 1.69 16.40 -13.76
N THR A 88 2.31 17.44 -13.21
CA THR A 88 3.63 17.38 -12.54
C THR A 88 3.56 16.84 -11.11
N ASP A 89 2.39 16.85 -10.47
CA ASP A 89 2.24 16.65 -9.02
C ASP A 89 2.00 15.18 -8.66
N LYS A 90 2.71 14.27 -9.34
CA LYS A 90 2.54 12.81 -9.21
C LYS A 90 3.04 12.23 -7.89
N GLU A 91 3.62 13.07 -7.03
CA GLU A 91 4.15 12.70 -5.71
C GLU A 91 3.48 13.47 -4.56
N ALA A 92 2.49 14.32 -4.84
CA ALA A 92 1.75 15.15 -3.88
C ALA A 92 0.81 14.32 -2.98
N THR A 93 1.40 13.58 -2.05
CA THR A 93 0.74 12.62 -1.15
C THR A 93 0.38 13.22 0.22
N GLU A 94 0.54 14.53 0.38
CA GLU A 94 0.12 15.28 1.56
C GLU A 94 -1.41 15.43 1.64
N THR A 95 -1.89 15.70 2.85
CA THR A 95 -3.27 16.11 3.11
C THR A 95 -3.34 17.62 3.31
N THR A 96 -4.46 18.23 2.93
CA THR A 96 -4.72 19.66 3.03
C THR A 96 -5.76 19.96 4.11
N ALA A 97 -5.66 21.11 4.77
CA ALA A 97 -6.66 21.53 5.75
C ALA A 97 -8.08 21.61 5.12
N GLN A 98 -8.16 22.05 3.87
CA GLN A 98 -9.41 22.13 3.11
C GLN A 98 -9.98 20.74 2.81
N GLY A 99 -9.15 19.81 2.33
CA GLY A 99 -9.56 18.44 1.99
C GLY A 99 -10.02 17.66 3.22
N ILE A 100 -9.27 17.71 4.33
CA ILE A 100 -9.70 17.12 5.60
C ILE A 100 -11.02 17.73 6.09
N SER A 101 -11.17 19.05 5.98
CA SER A 101 -12.44 19.71 6.32
C SER A 101 -13.60 19.25 5.44
N GLN A 102 -13.34 18.99 4.15
CA GLN A 102 -14.33 18.43 3.23
C GLN A 102 -14.71 16.99 3.59
N VAL A 103 -13.72 16.15 3.96
CA VAL A 103 -13.98 14.78 4.44
C VAL A 103 -14.87 14.82 5.69
N ILE A 104 -14.54 15.66 6.67
CA ILE A 104 -15.33 15.80 7.91
C ILE A 104 -16.77 16.19 7.59
N ARG A 105 -16.97 17.28 6.82
CA ARG A 105 -18.32 17.75 6.46
C ARG A 105 -19.10 16.70 5.67
N GLY A 106 -18.44 16.00 4.74
CA GLY A 106 -19.08 14.95 3.95
C GLY A 106 -19.50 13.75 4.80
N ALA A 107 -18.62 13.27 5.68
CA ALA A 107 -18.91 12.17 6.59
C ALA A 107 -20.03 12.53 7.58
N GLN A 108 -20.04 13.75 8.12
CA GLN A 108 -21.09 14.21 9.05
C GLN A 108 -22.49 14.32 8.43
N LYS A 109 -22.59 14.45 7.11
CA LYS A 109 -23.90 14.34 6.41
C LYS A 109 -24.49 12.93 6.49
N LEU A 110 -23.62 11.92 6.52
CA LEU A 110 -24.04 10.51 6.62
C LEU A 110 -24.18 10.08 8.08
N VAL A 111 -23.26 10.53 8.93
CA VAL A 111 -23.17 10.16 10.35
C VAL A 111 -22.91 11.42 11.19
N PRO A 112 -23.97 12.12 11.65
CA PRO A 112 -23.82 13.43 12.31
C PRO A 112 -22.91 13.46 13.55
N LYS A 113 -22.90 12.38 14.35
CA LYS A 113 -22.11 12.28 15.59
C LYS A 113 -20.84 11.46 15.41
N ILE A 114 -20.07 11.74 14.36
CA ILE A 114 -18.84 11.01 14.10
C ILE A 114 -17.73 11.40 15.11
N PRO A 115 -17.08 10.43 15.79
CA PRO A 115 -16.13 10.73 16.87
C PRO A 115 -14.74 11.06 16.32
N LEU A 116 -14.55 12.29 15.83
CA LEU A 116 -13.28 12.73 15.25
C LEU A 116 -12.08 12.68 16.22
N THR A 117 -12.34 12.67 17.54
CA THR A 117 -11.31 12.45 18.56
C THR A 117 -10.65 11.07 18.47
N GLN A 118 -11.26 10.12 17.75
CA GLN A 118 -10.70 8.80 17.46
C GLN A 118 -9.86 8.77 16.18
N ALA A 119 -9.55 9.92 15.57
CA ALA A 119 -8.70 9.97 14.38
C ALA A 119 -7.29 9.43 14.68
N LEU A 120 -6.94 8.32 14.04
CA LEU A 120 -5.60 7.72 14.10
C LEU A 120 -4.61 8.46 13.21
N LYS A 121 -5.04 8.74 11.97
CA LYS A 121 -4.21 9.38 10.96
C LYS A 121 -5.05 9.95 9.82
N THR A 122 -4.45 10.92 9.14
CA THR A 122 -4.86 11.35 7.81
C THR A 122 -3.86 10.83 6.79
N PHE A 123 -4.31 10.63 5.55
CA PHE A 123 -3.43 10.30 4.44
C PHE A 123 -4.10 10.62 3.11
N ALA A 124 -3.29 10.79 2.06
CA ALA A 124 -3.78 10.93 0.70
C ALA A 124 -3.24 9.81 -0.19
N GLY A 125 -4.05 9.44 -1.18
CA GLY A 125 -3.65 8.57 -2.29
C GLY A 125 -3.88 9.27 -3.62
N LEU A 126 -2.99 9.03 -4.57
CA LEU A 126 -3.07 9.60 -5.91
C LEU A 126 -3.49 8.50 -6.91
N ARG A 127 -4.52 8.79 -7.71
CA ARG A 127 -5.01 7.91 -8.76
C ARG A 127 -4.54 8.44 -10.12
N PRO A 128 -4.02 7.58 -11.03
CA PRO A 128 -3.73 7.98 -12.40
C PRO A 128 -5.04 8.17 -13.17
N GLU A 129 -5.25 9.36 -13.72
CA GLU A 129 -6.42 9.73 -14.51
C GLU A 129 -5.98 10.01 -15.95
N PRO A 130 -6.18 9.06 -16.88
CA PRO A 130 -6.02 9.30 -18.31
C PRO A 130 -7.11 10.25 -18.82
N GLU A 131 -6.80 11.10 -19.80
CA GLU A 131 -7.80 12.02 -20.39
C GLU A 131 -9.02 11.30 -20.99
N ASN A 132 -8.82 10.13 -21.58
CA ASN A 132 -9.91 9.31 -22.13
C ASN A 132 -10.66 8.48 -21.08
N GLY A 133 -10.21 8.50 -19.82
CA GLY A 133 -10.85 7.84 -18.68
C GLY A 133 -10.77 6.30 -18.65
N ASP A 134 -10.08 5.66 -19.60
CA ASP A 134 -10.01 4.21 -19.78
C ASP A 134 -8.61 3.64 -19.48
N PHE A 135 -8.54 2.34 -19.23
CA PHE A 135 -7.28 1.65 -18.96
C PHE A 135 -6.44 1.52 -20.23
N VAL A 136 -5.12 1.56 -20.09
CA VAL A 136 -4.17 1.29 -21.17
C VAL A 136 -3.54 -0.08 -20.91
N VAL A 137 -4.11 -1.12 -21.54
CA VAL A 137 -3.74 -2.51 -21.33
C VAL A 137 -3.50 -3.20 -22.67
N GLY A 138 -2.35 -3.88 -22.83
CA GLY A 138 -2.06 -4.68 -24.03
C GLY A 138 -0.66 -4.48 -24.59
N PRO A 139 -0.38 -4.97 -25.80
CA PRO A 139 0.90 -4.75 -26.46
C PRO A 139 1.07 -3.28 -26.85
N SER A 140 2.33 -2.86 -26.95
CA SER A 140 2.66 -1.54 -27.49
C SER A 140 3.31 -1.64 -28.88
N ASN A 141 3.61 -0.49 -29.48
CA ASN A 141 4.33 -0.42 -30.76
C ASN A 141 5.79 -0.89 -30.66
N ALA A 142 6.34 -0.99 -29.44
CA ALA A 142 7.64 -1.57 -29.20
C ALA A 142 7.50 -3.06 -28.89
N ARG A 143 8.17 -3.90 -29.68
CA ARG A 143 8.15 -5.37 -29.52
C ARG A 143 8.63 -5.76 -28.12
N GLY A 144 7.88 -6.66 -27.47
CA GLY A 144 8.18 -7.12 -26.11
C GLY A 144 7.89 -6.09 -25.00
N PHE A 145 7.23 -4.97 -25.31
CA PHE A 145 6.83 -3.96 -24.33
C PHE A 145 5.29 -3.89 -24.26
N TYR A 146 4.74 -4.12 -23.07
CA TYR A 146 3.31 -4.21 -22.80
C TYR A 146 2.89 -3.20 -21.74
N GLN A 147 1.66 -2.72 -21.83
CA GLN A 147 1.09 -1.71 -20.95
C GLN A 147 0.11 -2.33 -19.94
N ALA A 148 0.15 -1.81 -18.72
CA ALA A 148 -0.82 -2.04 -17.65
C ALA A 148 -0.97 -0.73 -16.85
N GLY A 149 -1.46 0.32 -17.51
CA GLY A 149 -1.49 1.69 -17.00
C GLY A 149 -2.88 2.33 -17.05
N GLY A 150 -3.00 3.56 -16.52
CA GLY A 150 -4.25 4.32 -16.52
C GLY A 150 -5.35 3.77 -15.59
N MET A 151 -4.97 2.90 -14.65
CA MET A 151 -5.92 2.24 -13.75
C MET A 151 -6.44 3.18 -12.65
N ARG A 152 -7.69 3.62 -12.80
CA ARG A 152 -8.42 4.48 -11.85
C ARG A 152 -9.01 3.69 -10.67
N SER A 153 -10.15 4.12 -10.15
CA SER A 153 -10.92 3.49 -9.07
C SER A 153 -11.17 1.97 -9.23
N PRO A 154 -11.43 1.39 -10.42
CA PRO A 154 -11.62 -0.06 -10.55
C PRO A 154 -10.30 -0.84 -10.65
N GLY A 155 -9.14 -0.16 -10.64
CA GLY A 155 -7.84 -0.77 -10.89
C GLY A 155 -7.51 -1.95 -9.98
N LEU A 156 -7.77 -1.80 -8.67
CA LEU A 156 -7.51 -2.87 -7.71
C LEU A 156 -8.36 -4.11 -7.98
N THR A 157 -9.66 -3.93 -8.26
CA THR A 157 -10.59 -5.02 -8.55
C THR A 157 -10.29 -5.68 -9.90
N ALA A 158 -9.87 -4.90 -10.89
CA ALA A 158 -9.56 -5.39 -12.23
C ALA A 158 -8.16 -6.03 -12.36
N ALA A 159 -7.23 -5.76 -11.44
CA ALA A 159 -5.85 -6.19 -11.54
C ALA A 159 -5.65 -7.71 -11.78
N PRO A 160 -6.38 -8.63 -11.12
CA PRO A 160 -6.25 -10.06 -11.41
C PRO A 160 -6.68 -10.44 -12.83
N ALA A 161 -7.75 -9.83 -13.34
CA ALA A 161 -8.24 -10.07 -14.69
C ALA A 161 -7.27 -9.52 -15.74
N ILE A 162 -6.74 -8.31 -15.52
CA ILE A 162 -5.73 -7.70 -16.38
C ILE A 162 -4.44 -8.53 -16.41
N ALA A 163 -4.01 -9.05 -15.25
CA ALA A 163 -2.84 -9.91 -15.18
C ALA A 163 -3.03 -11.23 -15.95
N GLN A 164 -4.21 -11.85 -15.87
CA GLN A 164 -4.52 -13.05 -16.64
C GLN A 164 -4.54 -12.76 -18.14
N PHE A 165 -5.23 -11.69 -18.56
CA PHE A 165 -5.29 -11.25 -19.94
C PHE A 165 -3.89 -11.01 -20.52
N LEU A 166 -3.07 -10.18 -19.85
CA LEU A 166 -1.72 -9.90 -20.31
C LEU A 166 -0.85 -11.16 -20.36
N ALA A 167 -0.88 -12.00 -19.31
CA ALA A 167 -0.03 -13.18 -19.25
C ALA A 167 -0.42 -14.26 -20.28
N HIS A 168 -1.72 -14.53 -20.45
CA HIS A 168 -2.20 -15.68 -21.22
C HIS A 168 -2.61 -15.35 -22.65
N GLU A 169 -3.22 -14.18 -22.87
CA GLU A 169 -3.79 -13.83 -24.16
C GLU A 169 -2.89 -12.89 -24.97
N VAL A 170 -1.99 -12.15 -24.30
CA VAL A 170 -1.09 -11.21 -24.97
C VAL A 170 0.36 -11.72 -25.01
N ILE A 171 0.99 -11.91 -23.86
CA ILE A 171 2.43 -12.18 -23.77
C ILE A 171 2.75 -13.62 -24.15
N ALA A 172 1.96 -14.59 -23.70
CA ALA A 172 2.24 -16.00 -23.99
C ALA A 172 2.22 -16.33 -25.50
N PRO A 173 1.25 -15.86 -26.30
CA PRO A 173 1.29 -16.04 -27.75
C PRO A 173 2.46 -15.28 -28.41
N ASP A 174 2.70 -14.03 -28.02
CA ASP A 174 3.75 -13.17 -28.61
C ASP A 174 5.17 -13.75 -28.41
N LEU A 175 5.40 -14.39 -27.26
CA LEU A 175 6.68 -15.02 -26.91
C LEU A 175 6.68 -16.56 -27.00
N ALA A 176 5.62 -17.16 -27.55
CA ALA A 176 5.44 -18.62 -27.64
C ALA A 176 5.66 -19.36 -26.29
N LEU A 177 5.21 -18.76 -25.18
CA LEU A 177 5.39 -19.30 -23.84
C LEU A 177 4.44 -20.46 -23.56
N LYS A 178 4.91 -21.42 -22.76
CA LYS A 178 4.10 -22.54 -22.26
C LYS A 178 3.87 -22.42 -20.77
N LYS A 179 2.70 -22.84 -20.30
CA LYS A 179 2.38 -22.87 -18.88
C LYS A 179 3.36 -23.79 -18.14
N LYS A 180 3.99 -23.28 -17.08
CA LYS A 180 4.90 -24.07 -16.24
C LYS A 180 4.11 -25.05 -15.39
N SER A 181 4.32 -26.35 -15.58
CA SER A 181 3.66 -27.41 -14.81
C SER A 181 4.00 -27.38 -13.31
N THR A 182 5.16 -26.83 -12.96
CA THR A 182 5.65 -26.76 -11.58
C THR A 182 5.30 -25.44 -10.87
N PHE A 183 4.41 -24.61 -11.44
CA PHE A 183 3.98 -23.37 -10.78
C PHE A 183 3.19 -23.69 -9.51
N LYS A 184 3.53 -23.04 -8.39
CA LYS A 184 2.81 -23.17 -7.11
C LYS A 184 1.88 -21.96 -6.95
N PRO A 185 0.57 -22.07 -7.27
CA PRO A 185 -0.36 -20.93 -7.25
C PRO A 185 -0.86 -20.58 -5.84
N LYS A 186 -0.65 -21.47 -4.87
CA LYS A 186 -1.10 -21.29 -3.49
C LYS A 186 0.07 -20.81 -2.64
N ARG A 187 -0.16 -19.72 -1.91
CA ARG A 187 0.75 -19.21 -0.89
C ARG A 187 0.16 -19.54 0.47
N GLU A 188 0.96 -20.13 1.34
CA GLU A 188 0.56 -20.38 2.73
C GLU A 188 0.37 -19.06 3.47
N ARG A 189 -0.66 -19.01 4.34
CA ARG A 189 -0.93 -17.84 5.17
C ARG A 189 0.22 -17.67 6.16
N ILE A 190 0.67 -16.43 6.34
CA ILE A 190 1.64 -16.11 7.38
C ILE A 190 0.85 -15.93 8.68
N PRO A 191 1.23 -16.62 9.77
CA PRO A 191 0.57 -16.45 11.05
C PRO A 191 0.78 -15.03 11.58
N HIS A 192 -0.26 -14.47 12.20
CA HIS A 192 -0.23 -13.20 12.89
C HIS A 192 -0.71 -13.41 14.32
N ALA A 193 0.11 -13.05 15.32
CA ALA A 193 -0.21 -13.34 16.71
C ALA A 193 -1.55 -12.74 17.17
N ALA A 194 -1.93 -11.59 16.61
CA ALA A 194 -3.23 -10.95 16.84
C ALA A 194 -4.45 -11.79 16.40
N GLU A 195 -4.26 -12.79 15.55
CA GLU A 195 -5.31 -13.58 14.90
C GLU A 195 -5.29 -15.06 15.33
N LEU A 196 -4.37 -15.45 16.23
CA LEU A 196 -4.21 -16.82 16.71
C LEU A 196 -5.01 -17.06 17.99
N SER A 197 -5.44 -18.31 18.18
CA SER A 197 -5.86 -18.78 19.51
C SER A 197 -4.67 -18.87 20.47
N GLU A 198 -4.94 -18.87 21.78
CA GLU A 198 -3.91 -19.03 22.81
C GLU A 198 -3.10 -20.32 22.61
N GLU A 199 -3.78 -21.44 22.31
CA GLU A 199 -3.12 -22.73 22.08
C GLU A 199 -2.17 -22.72 20.88
N GLU A 200 -2.59 -22.12 19.76
CA GLU A 200 -1.75 -21.97 18.56
C GLU A 200 -0.55 -21.08 18.83
N TRP A 201 -0.74 -19.98 19.55
CA TRP A 201 0.33 -19.05 19.86
C TRP A 201 1.33 -19.67 20.84
N GLU A 202 0.87 -20.37 21.88
CA GLU A 202 1.75 -21.12 22.79
C GLU A 202 2.62 -22.14 22.06
N LYS A 203 2.05 -22.86 21.08
CA LYS A 203 2.81 -23.81 20.26
C LYS A 203 3.94 -23.09 19.51
N LEU A 204 3.67 -21.96 18.88
CA LEU A 204 4.68 -21.17 18.19
C LEU A 204 5.75 -20.62 19.16
N ILE A 205 5.38 -20.25 20.38
CA ILE A 205 6.33 -19.81 21.42
C ILE A 205 7.27 -20.94 21.85
N ARG A 206 6.77 -22.18 21.95
CA ARG A 206 7.59 -23.36 22.27
C ARG A 206 8.59 -23.68 21.16
N GLU A 207 8.19 -23.50 19.90
CA GLU A 207 9.06 -23.72 18.73
C GLU A 207 10.08 -22.60 18.53
N ASP A 208 9.68 -21.34 18.73
CA ASP A 208 10.54 -20.17 18.65
C ASP A 208 10.13 -19.11 19.70
N PRO A 209 10.94 -18.92 20.77
CA PRO A 209 10.65 -17.97 21.85
C PRO A 209 10.45 -16.51 21.39
N ARG A 210 10.87 -16.15 20.16
CA ARG A 210 10.63 -14.81 19.59
C ARG A 210 9.14 -14.54 19.37
N TRP A 211 8.30 -15.57 19.23
CA TRP A 211 6.84 -15.41 19.23
C TRP A 211 6.29 -14.90 20.57
N GLY A 212 7.01 -15.07 21.67
CA GLY A 212 6.60 -14.56 22.99
C GLY A 212 7.06 -13.11 23.23
N ARG A 213 7.85 -12.52 22.33
CA ARG A 213 8.44 -11.20 22.50
C ARG A 213 7.65 -10.15 21.72
N ILE A 214 6.81 -9.38 22.41
CA ILE A 214 6.00 -8.34 21.78
C ILE A 214 6.85 -7.13 21.36
N VAL A 215 6.85 -6.85 20.05
CA VAL A 215 7.45 -5.66 19.46
C VAL A 215 6.44 -4.52 19.39
N CYS A 216 5.23 -4.77 18.89
CA CYS A 216 4.14 -3.79 18.83
C CYS A 216 2.95 -4.25 19.68
N PHE A 217 2.69 -3.54 20.77
CA PHE A 217 1.56 -3.85 21.64
C PHE A 217 0.21 -3.54 20.99
N CYS A 218 0.08 -2.40 20.30
CA CYS A 218 -1.20 -1.97 19.73
C CYS A 218 -1.83 -2.96 18.75
N ASN A 219 -1.00 -3.72 18.02
CA ASN A 219 -1.45 -4.66 16.99
C ASN A 219 -0.95 -6.08 17.28
N THR A 220 -0.50 -6.35 18.51
CA THR A 220 0.00 -7.67 18.93
C THR A 220 1.00 -8.28 17.95
N VAL A 221 2.06 -7.54 17.61
CA VAL A 221 3.11 -7.99 16.68
C VAL A 221 4.32 -8.46 17.46
N THR A 222 4.78 -9.65 17.15
CA THR A 222 5.91 -10.32 17.80
C THR A 222 7.25 -10.04 17.09
N GLU A 223 8.37 -10.35 17.76
CA GLU A 223 9.70 -10.31 17.15
C GLU A 223 9.80 -11.27 15.97
N SER A 224 9.19 -12.45 16.07
CA SER A 224 9.19 -13.46 15.01
C SER A 224 8.58 -12.92 13.70
N GLU A 225 7.43 -12.23 13.78
CA GLU A 225 6.79 -11.62 12.61
C GLU A 225 7.65 -10.54 11.95
N VAL A 226 8.38 -9.75 12.75
CA VAL A 226 9.31 -8.74 12.23
C VAL A 226 10.49 -9.42 11.51
N VAL A 227 11.06 -10.46 12.10
CA VAL A 227 12.15 -11.23 11.47
C VAL A 227 11.67 -11.91 10.18
N ASP A 228 10.52 -12.56 10.19
CA ASP A 228 9.92 -13.16 8.99
C ASP A 228 9.68 -12.12 7.88
N ALA A 229 9.18 -10.93 8.23
CA ALA A 229 9.03 -9.85 7.27
C ALA A 229 10.36 -9.46 6.60
N ILE A 230 11.46 -9.43 7.37
CA ILE A 230 12.82 -9.14 6.89
C ILE A 230 13.35 -10.27 6.01
N LEU A 231 13.20 -11.53 6.43
CA LEU A 231 13.57 -12.70 5.62
C LEU A 231 12.85 -12.69 4.26
N ARG A 232 11.58 -12.27 4.23
CA ARG A 232 10.78 -12.08 3.01
C ARG A 232 11.03 -10.77 2.27
N GLY A 233 12.13 -10.09 2.56
CA GLY A 233 12.62 -8.95 1.76
C GLY A 233 12.27 -7.56 2.30
N ALA A 234 11.70 -7.41 3.51
CA ALA A 234 11.60 -6.09 4.11
C ALA A 234 13.00 -5.54 4.42
N ARG A 235 13.25 -4.29 4.04
CA ARG A 235 14.54 -3.61 4.25
C ARG A 235 14.40 -2.23 4.90
N THR A 236 13.18 -1.77 5.13
CA THR A 236 12.85 -0.44 5.66
C THR A 236 11.77 -0.58 6.73
N LEU A 237 11.58 0.47 7.54
CA LEU A 237 10.52 0.50 8.55
C LEU A 237 9.14 0.32 7.92
N ASP A 238 8.84 1.03 6.83
CA ASP A 238 7.58 0.86 6.09
C ASP A 238 7.45 -0.56 5.51
N GLY A 239 8.56 -1.17 5.10
CA GLY A 239 8.59 -2.56 4.61
C GLY A 239 8.15 -3.57 5.66
N VAL A 240 8.54 -3.38 6.92
CA VAL A 240 8.09 -4.20 8.07
C VAL A 240 6.64 -3.85 8.42
N LYS A 241 6.33 -2.56 8.52
CA LYS A 241 5.00 -2.03 8.84
C LYS A 241 3.92 -2.57 7.89
N PHE A 242 4.14 -2.55 6.57
CA PHE A 242 3.16 -3.06 5.61
C PHE A 242 3.00 -4.59 5.61
N ARG A 243 3.95 -5.34 6.17
CA ARG A 243 3.89 -6.82 6.25
C ARG A 243 3.37 -7.34 7.57
N THR A 244 3.53 -6.56 8.65
CA THR A 244 3.24 -7.00 10.03
C THR A 244 2.19 -6.12 10.71
N ARG A 245 1.90 -4.94 10.16
CA ARG A 245 1.07 -3.88 10.74
C ARG A 245 1.65 -3.23 11.99
N ALA A 246 2.88 -3.55 12.38
CA ALA A 246 3.54 -2.85 13.47
C ALA A 246 3.59 -1.33 13.17
N GLY A 247 3.11 -0.51 14.11
CA GLY A 247 3.04 0.95 13.94
C GLY A 247 1.79 1.46 13.21
N PHE A 248 0.79 0.63 12.95
CA PHE A 248 -0.53 1.07 12.45
C PHE A 248 -1.51 1.49 13.57
N GLY A 249 -1.32 1.04 14.80
CA GLY A 249 -2.22 1.35 15.92
C GLY A 249 -2.09 2.78 16.46
N ARG A 250 -2.83 3.12 17.52
CA ARG A 250 -2.91 4.48 18.11
C ARG A 250 -1.59 5.21 18.31
N CYS A 251 -0.54 4.49 18.72
CA CYS A 251 0.77 5.11 18.96
C CYS A 251 1.51 5.51 17.67
N GLN A 252 1.02 5.11 16.49
CA GLN A 252 1.62 5.39 15.18
C GLN A 252 3.13 5.06 15.07
N GLY A 253 3.57 4.07 15.86
CA GLY A 253 4.96 3.60 15.86
C GLY A 253 5.84 4.17 16.97
N SER A 254 5.36 5.08 17.83
CA SER A 254 6.19 5.72 18.86
C SER A 254 6.98 4.75 19.75
N PHE A 255 6.44 3.56 20.02
CA PHE A 255 7.10 2.57 20.88
C PHE A 255 7.82 1.44 20.12
N CYS A 256 7.27 0.99 19.00
CA CYS A 256 7.81 -0.15 18.27
C CYS A 256 8.91 0.23 17.26
N THR A 257 8.94 1.47 16.77
CA THR A 257 9.97 1.94 15.82
C THR A 257 11.41 1.64 16.28
N PRO A 258 11.87 2.02 17.50
CA PRO A 258 13.24 1.72 17.91
C PRO A 258 13.54 0.22 18.00
N LYS A 259 12.55 -0.60 18.43
CA LYS A 259 12.69 -2.06 18.47
C LYS A 259 12.82 -2.65 17.07
N ILE A 260 11.98 -2.21 16.12
CA ILE A 260 12.02 -2.67 14.74
C ILE A 260 13.32 -2.24 14.07
N MET A 261 13.81 -1.03 14.32
CA MET A 261 15.10 -0.56 13.82
C MET A 261 16.25 -1.44 14.32
N ALA A 262 16.26 -1.80 15.62
CA ALA A 262 17.27 -2.68 16.18
C ALA A 262 17.25 -4.08 15.55
N ILE A 263 16.04 -4.63 15.32
CA ILE A 263 15.89 -5.93 14.63
C ILE A 263 16.35 -5.82 13.17
N LEU A 264 15.94 -4.79 12.43
CA LEU A 264 16.40 -4.54 11.06
C LEU A 264 17.92 -4.45 10.96
N ALA A 265 18.55 -3.67 11.85
CA ALA A 265 20.00 -3.53 11.91
C ALA A 265 20.69 -4.88 12.15
N ARG A 266 20.19 -5.66 13.13
CA ARG A 266 20.69 -6.99 13.45
C ARG A 266 20.56 -7.96 12.27
N GLU A 267 19.35 -8.12 11.73
CA GLU A 267 19.06 -9.12 10.69
C GLU A 267 19.71 -8.78 9.33
N LEU A 268 19.99 -7.50 9.07
CA LEU A 268 20.62 -7.06 7.83
C LEU A 268 22.14 -6.82 7.95
N GLY A 269 22.71 -6.95 9.15
CA GLY A 269 24.11 -6.63 9.40
C GLY A 269 24.44 -5.16 9.12
N LEU A 270 23.48 -4.26 9.37
CA LEU A 270 23.61 -2.83 9.12
C LEU A 270 23.75 -2.06 10.43
N SER A 271 24.40 -0.89 10.37
CA SER A 271 24.35 0.03 11.50
C SER A 271 22.95 0.68 11.60
N PRO A 272 22.48 1.06 12.81
CA PRO A 272 21.16 1.69 12.99
C PRO A 272 20.92 2.93 12.11
N GLU A 273 21.97 3.69 11.78
CA GLU A 273 21.93 4.90 10.94
C GLU A 273 21.62 4.60 9.47
N LYS A 274 21.85 3.35 9.03
CA LYS A 274 21.50 2.91 7.67
C LYS A 274 20.04 2.47 7.55
N ILE A 275 19.30 2.40 8.65
CA ILE A 275 17.88 2.06 8.61
C ILE A 275 17.06 3.29 8.21
N THR A 276 16.22 3.09 7.20
CA THR A 276 15.39 4.14 6.61
C THR A 276 13.90 3.83 6.76
N LEU A 277 13.08 4.87 6.68
CA LEU A 277 11.62 4.75 6.69
C LEU A 277 11.14 4.04 5.42
N ARG A 278 11.55 4.51 4.25
CA ARG A 278 11.05 4.07 2.92
C ARG A 278 12.12 4.04 1.83
N GLY A 279 13.39 4.04 2.21
CA GLY A 279 14.54 4.03 1.28
C GLY A 279 15.41 5.27 1.42
N HIS A 280 16.25 5.50 0.41
CA HIS A 280 17.20 6.60 0.38
C HIS A 280 16.53 7.96 0.61
N GLY A 281 17.12 8.81 1.46
CA GLY A 281 16.58 10.14 1.78
C GLY A 281 15.48 10.12 2.84
N SER A 282 15.32 9.01 3.55
CA SER A 282 14.36 8.85 4.64
C SER A 282 15.00 8.22 5.89
N GLU A 283 16.26 8.58 6.13
CA GLU A 283 17.05 8.18 7.29
C GLU A 283 16.34 8.62 8.59
N LEU A 284 16.25 7.70 9.57
CA LEU A 284 15.50 7.92 10.80
C LEU A 284 16.32 8.60 11.89
N ILE A 285 17.65 8.40 11.86
CA ILE A 285 18.59 8.93 12.84
C ILE A 285 19.84 9.41 12.12
N SER A 286 20.45 10.48 12.64
CA SER A 286 21.64 11.11 12.04
C SER A 286 22.97 10.63 12.64
N GLY A 287 22.93 9.87 13.74
CA GLY A 287 24.12 9.32 14.39
C GLY A 287 23.90 9.02 15.87
N LYS A 288 24.97 8.55 16.53
CA LYS A 288 24.98 8.36 17.98
C LYS A 288 25.09 9.69 18.70
N VAL A 289 24.16 9.94 19.63
CA VAL A 289 24.14 11.18 20.43
C VAL A 289 25.02 11.06 21.69
N ARG A 290 25.28 9.83 22.19
CA ARG A 290 26.25 9.54 23.27
C ARG A 290 26.95 8.19 23.06
N PRO A 291 28.22 8.03 23.47
CA PRO A 291 28.99 6.78 23.36
C PRO A 291 28.39 5.62 24.13
#